data_AF-A0A0F9GWN9-F1
#
_entry.id   AF-A0A0F9GWN9-F1
#
_cell.length_a   1.000
_cell.length_b   1.000
_cell.length_c   1.000
_cell.angle_alpha   90.00
_cell.angle_beta   90.00
_cell.angle_gamma   90.00
#
_symmetry.space_group_name_H-M   'P 1'
#
loop_
_entity.id
_entity.type
_entity.pdbx_description
1 polymer ?
#
loop_
_entity_poly.entity_id
_entity_poly.type
_entity_poly.pdbx_seq_one_letter_code
_entity_poly.pdbx_strand_id
1 'polypeptide(L)'
;MRLSRGRLIVGGLIALFLLGFVFLRGPTPAISIKAETIQTFGPVDITNTMLTSWIVVIVMITVVYLGTRRRDLVPSGFQNMFEGALEAFYNFVVSVAGEKNGRRFFPV
;
A
#
# COMPACT_ATOMS: atom_id res chain seq x y z
N MET A 1 -6.78 -41.55 34.76
CA MET A 1 -8.00 -40.82 34.33
C MET A 1 -8.37 -41.33 32.93
N ARG A 2 -9.27 -42.32 32.82
CA ARG A 2 -9.61 -42.98 31.53
C ARG A 2 -10.46 -42.01 30.72
N LEU A 3 -9.88 -41.35 29.71
CA LEU A 3 -10.65 -40.60 28.73
C LEU A 3 -11.65 -41.55 28.07
N SER A 4 -12.96 -41.32 28.28
CA SER A 4 -13.98 -42.12 27.62
C SER A 4 -13.84 -41.91 26.11
N ARG A 5 -13.93 -43.01 25.34
CA ARG A 5 -13.74 -43.03 23.88
C ARG A 5 -14.53 -41.92 23.16
N GLY A 6 -15.67 -41.50 23.72
CA GLY A 6 -16.46 -40.37 23.22
C GLY A 6 -15.73 -39.03 23.21
N ARG A 7 -14.90 -38.71 24.22
CA ARG A 7 -14.16 -37.41 24.27
C ARG A 7 -13.05 -37.35 23.21
N LEU A 8 -12.45 -38.50 22.87
CA LEU A 8 -11.46 -38.60 21.79
C LEU A 8 -12.09 -38.45 20.41
N ILE A 9 -13.27 -39.05 20.20
CA ILE A 9 -14.02 -38.90 18.94
C ILE A 9 -14.46 -37.45 18.74
N VAL A 10 -15.01 -36.82 19.78
CA VAL A 10 -15.42 -35.42 19.72
C VAL A 10 -14.21 -34.50 19.48
N GLY A 11 -13.09 -34.74 20.17
CA GLY A 11 -11.85 -33.99 19.94
C GLY A 11 -11.32 -34.15 18.51
N GLY A 12 -11.36 -35.37 17.96
CA GLY A 12 -10.95 -35.66 16.58
C GLY A 12 -11.84 -34.99 15.54
N LEU A 13 -13.15 -34.98 15.74
CA LEU A 13 -14.10 -34.28 14.86
C LEU A 13 -13.90 -32.76 14.88
N ILE A 14 -13.67 -32.19 16.07
CA ILE A 14 -13.37 -30.76 16.21
C ILE A 14 -12.05 -30.43 15.51
N ALA A 15 -11.00 -31.25 15.72
CA ALA A 15 -9.71 -31.05 15.06
C ALA A 15 -9.83 -31.15 13.54
N LEU A 16 -10.59 -32.11 13.02
CA LEU A 16 -10.84 -32.28 11.58
C LEU A 16 -11.63 -31.10 11.00
N PHE A 17 -12.63 -30.60 11.72
CA PHE A 17 -13.40 -29.43 11.30
C PHE A 17 -12.54 -28.17 11.27
N LEU A 18 -11.69 -27.96 12.29
CA LEU A 18 -10.76 -26.83 12.34
C LEU A 18 -9.70 -26.91 11.25
N LEU A 19 -9.12 -28.10 11.00
CA LEU A 19 -8.18 -28.34 9.90
C LEU A 19 -8.84 -28.07 8.54
N GLY A 20 -10.05 -28.59 8.34
CA GLY A 20 -10.84 -28.36 7.14
C GLY A 20 -11.11 -26.88 6.91
N PHE A 21 -11.49 -26.12 7.93
CA PHE A 21 -11.74 -24.68 7.81
C PHE A 21 -10.47 -23.87 7.51
N VAL A 22 -9.31 -24.28 8.02
CA VAL A 22 -8.03 -23.59 7.76
C VAL A 22 -7.53 -23.85 6.34
N PHE A 23 -7.67 -25.08 5.83
CA PHE A 23 -7.16 -25.46 4.50
C PHE A 23 -8.16 -25.25 3.36
N LEU A 24 -9.46 -25.41 3.59
CA LEU A 24 -10.52 -25.27 2.59
C LEU A 24 -11.16 -23.89 2.61
N ARG A 25 -10.39 -22.83 2.91
CA ARG A 25 -10.87 -21.46 2.75
C ARG A 25 -11.22 -21.26 1.28
N GLY A 26 -12.52 -21.27 0.99
CA GLY A 26 -13.03 -21.04 -0.36
C GLY A 26 -12.55 -19.68 -0.89
N PRO A 27 -12.45 -19.52 -2.22
CA PRO A 27 -12.06 -18.25 -2.81
C PRO A 27 -13.00 -17.17 -2.31
N THR A 28 -12.44 -16.15 -1.65
CA THR A 28 -13.21 -15.00 -1.18
C THR A 28 -13.82 -14.32 -2.41
N PRO A 29 -15.15 -14.09 -2.44
CA PRO A 29 -15.75 -13.39 -3.56
C PRO A 29 -15.09 -12.03 -3.70
N ALA A 30 -14.52 -11.75 -4.88
CA ALA A 30 -13.94 -10.46 -5.19
C ALA A 30 -15.09 -9.44 -5.34
N ILE A 31 -15.41 -8.74 -4.27
CA ILE A 31 -16.38 -7.64 -4.29
C ILE A 31 -15.67 -6.45 -4.94
N SER A 32 -15.77 -6.36 -6.27
CA SER A 32 -15.29 -5.21 -7.05
C SER A 32 -16.44 -4.22 -7.22
N ILE A 33 -16.55 -3.29 -6.28
CA ILE A 33 -17.49 -2.16 -6.40
C ILE A 33 -16.89 -1.17 -7.39
N LYS A 34 -17.57 -0.94 -8.51
CA LYS A 34 -17.15 0.07 -9.49
C LYS A 34 -17.15 1.45 -8.81
N ALA A 35 -16.21 2.30 -9.20
CA ALA A 35 -16.16 3.67 -8.73
C ALA A 35 -17.46 4.40 -9.09
N GLU A 36 -18.02 5.09 -8.10
CA GLU A 36 -19.28 5.83 -8.27
C GLU A 36 -19.03 7.07 -9.14
N THR A 37 -19.88 7.27 -10.15
CA THR A 37 -19.81 8.43 -11.03
C THR A 37 -20.50 9.61 -10.34
N ILE A 38 -19.74 10.67 -10.09
CA ILE A 38 -20.26 11.90 -9.46
C ILE A 38 -20.88 12.77 -10.55
N GLN A 39 -20.21 12.91 -11.69
CA GLN A 39 -20.66 13.80 -12.77
C GLN A 39 -20.12 13.33 -14.12
N THR A 40 -20.96 13.37 -15.16
CA THR A 40 -20.57 13.07 -16.53
C THR A 40 -20.35 14.37 -17.30
N PHE A 41 -19.18 14.50 -17.93
CA PHE A 41 -18.84 15.62 -18.82
C PHE A 41 -18.60 15.08 -20.23
N GLY A 42 -19.62 15.19 -21.10
CA GLY A 42 -19.54 14.68 -22.47
C GLY A 42 -19.27 13.16 -22.48
N PRO A 43 -18.16 12.69 -23.09
CA PRO A 43 -17.83 11.27 -23.12
C PRO A 43 -17.07 10.76 -21.89
N VAL A 44 -16.79 11.60 -20.88
CA VAL A 44 -15.97 11.24 -19.72
C VAL A 44 -16.78 11.29 -18.43
N ASP A 45 -16.80 10.16 -17.71
CA ASP A 45 -17.38 10.05 -16.37
C ASP A 45 -16.35 10.41 -15.30
N ILE A 46 -16.63 11.45 -14.53
CA ILE A 46 -15.83 11.82 -13.34
C ILE A 46 -16.32 10.98 -12.17
N THR A 47 -15.47 10.07 -11.72
CA THR A 47 -15.74 9.20 -10.58
C THR A 47 -15.16 9.75 -9.27
N ASN A 48 -15.68 9.28 -8.14
CA ASN A 48 -15.12 9.59 -6.82
C ASN A 48 -13.62 9.27 -6.72
N THR A 49 -13.19 8.16 -7.30
CA THR A 49 -11.81 7.69 -7.29
C THR A 49 -10.91 8.63 -8.10
N MET A 50 -11.40 9.16 -9.22
CA MET A 50 -10.70 10.13 -10.04
C MET A 50 -10.51 11.47 -9.31
N LEU A 51 -11.57 11.96 -8.66
CA LEU A 51 -11.52 13.17 -7.84
C LEU A 51 -10.53 13.02 -6.67
N THR A 52 -10.62 11.90 -5.93
CA THR A 52 -9.69 11.61 -4.84
C THR A 52 -8.25 11.53 -5.34
N SER A 53 -8.02 10.93 -6.50
CA SER A 53 -6.67 10.85 -7.11
C SER A 53 -6.11 12.24 -7.42
N TRP A 54 -6.93 13.17 -7.94
CA TRP A 54 -6.50 14.55 -8.16
C TRP A 54 -6.17 15.29 -6.87
N ILE A 55 -6.99 15.11 -5.83
CA ILE A 55 -6.73 15.69 -4.51
C ILE A 55 -5.40 15.17 -3.97
N VAL A 56 -5.15 13.86 -4.05
CA VAL A 56 -3.88 13.25 -3.63
C VAL A 56 -2.70 13.83 -4.39
N VAL A 57 -2.80 14.00 -5.72
CA VAL A 57 -1.75 14.62 -6.54
C VAL A 57 -1.48 16.06 -6.08
N ILE A 58 -2.52 16.87 -5.84
CA ILE A 58 -2.36 18.26 -5.36
C ILE A 58 -1.69 18.29 -3.99
N VAL A 59 -2.09 17.41 -3.07
CA VAL A 59 -1.47 17.31 -1.73
C VAL A 59 0.00 16.93 -1.87
N MET A 60 0.33 15.94 -2.70
CA MET A 60 1.70 15.50 -2.92
C MET A 60 2.58 16.62 -3.49
N ILE A 61 2.09 17.32 -4.53
CA ILE A 61 2.78 18.49 -5.09
C ILE A 61 2.99 19.56 -4.01
N THR A 62 1.99 19.82 -3.18
CA THR A 62 2.06 20.82 -2.11
C THR A 62 3.12 20.46 -1.07
N VAL A 63 3.17 19.20 -0.63
CA VAL A 63 4.16 18.71 0.33
C VAL A 63 5.58 18.85 -0.23
N VAL A 64 5.80 18.39 -1.47
CA VAL A 64 7.10 18.50 -2.15
C VAL A 64 7.51 19.96 -2.31
N TYR A 65 6.58 20.82 -2.73
CA TYR A 65 6.82 22.24 -2.91
C TYR A 65 7.20 22.92 -1.58
N LEU A 66 6.44 22.68 -0.51
CA LEU A 66 6.75 23.23 0.81
C LEU A 66 8.09 22.69 1.36
N GLY A 67 8.43 21.42 1.08
CA GLY A 67 9.71 20.81 1.42
C GLY A 67 10.90 21.39 0.69
N THR A 68 10.71 21.92 -0.53
CA THR A 68 11.79 22.38 -1.41
C THR A 68 11.80 23.88 -1.70
N ARG A 69 10.82 24.64 -1.20
CA ARG A 69 10.66 26.08 -1.46
C ARG A 69 11.76 26.92 -0.81
N ARG A 70 12.26 26.52 0.36
CA ARG A 70 13.37 27.18 1.06
C ARG A 70 14.56 26.25 0.98
N ARG A 71 15.55 26.60 0.16
CA ARG A 71 16.76 25.81 -0.06
C ARG A 71 17.91 26.51 0.63
N ASP A 72 18.17 26.11 1.86
CA ASP A 72 19.36 26.55 2.57
C ASP A 72 20.52 25.61 2.23
N LEU A 73 21.74 26.16 2.14
CA LEU A 73 22.96 25.37 1.89
C LEU A 73 23.21 24.32 2.97
N VAL A 74 22.87 24.65 4.21
CA VAL A 74 22.87 23.71 5.33
C VAL A 74 21.41 23.39 5.64
N PRO A 75 20.94 22.17 5.34
CA PRO A 75 19.54 21.83 5.50
C PRO A 75 19.13 21.85 6.97
N SER A 76 17.95 22.37 7.28
CA SER A 76 17.40 22.38 8.64
C SER A 76 15.90 22.10 8.66
N GLY A 77 15.40 21.57 9.79
CA GLY A 77 13.97 21.30 9.99
C GLY A 77 13.36 20.37 8.94
N PHE A 78 12.33 20.87 8.23
CA PHE A 78 11.56 20.10 7.27
C PHE A 78 12.35 19.75 5.99
N GLN A 79 13.28 20.62 5.56
CA GLN A 79 14.18 20.34 4.43
C GLN A 79 15.06 19.11 4.74
N ASN A 80 15.66 19.07 5.93
CA ASN A 80 16.54 17.96 6.34
C ASN A 80 15.80 16.62 6.38
N MET A 81 14.58 16.60 6.91
CA MET A 81 13.76 15.38 6.92
C MET A 81 13.42 14.92 5.49
N PHE A 82 13.05 15.85 4.61
CA PHE A 82 12.63 15.54 3.25
C PHE A 82 13.82 15.10 2.37
N GLU A 83 14.94 15.82 2.44
CA GLU A 83 16.18 15.44 1.75
C GLU A 83 16.74 14.11 2.26
N GLY A 84 16.71 13.88 3.58
CA GLY A 84 17.12 12.59 4.15
C GLY A 84 16.26 11.42 3.69
N ALA A 85 14.94 11.60 3.59
CA ALA A 85 14.04 10.58 3.05
C ALA A 85 14.31 10.31 1.55
N LEU A 86 14.54 11.36 0.76
CA LEU A 86 14.91 11.22 -0.65
C LEU A 86 16.26 10.54 -0.84
N GLU A 87 17.26 10.85 -0.02
CA GLU A 87 18.57 10.22 -0.06
C GLU A 87 18.49 8.74 0.32
N ALA A 88 17.75 8.40 1.37
CA ALA A 88 17.50 7.00 1.75
C ALA A 88 16.83 6.22 0.61
N PHE A 89 15.80 6.82 -0.02
CA PHE A 89 15.13 6.21 -1.17
C PHE A 89 16.07 6.07 -2.37
N TYR A 90 16.92 7.07 -2.63
CA TYR A 90 17.88 7.03 -3.72
C TYR A 90 18.91 5.91 -3.52
N ASN A 91 19.44 5.79 -2.31
CA ASN A 91 20.37 4.73 -1.95
C ASN A 91 19.72 3.34 -2.04
N PHE A 92 18.45 3.23 -1.69
CA PHE A 92 17.67 2.00 -1.91
C PHE A 92 17.59 1.65 -3.40
N VAL A 93 17.19 2.59 -4.26
CA VAL A 93 17.12 2.36 -5.71
C VAL A 93 18.49 2.00 -6.29
N VAL A 94 19.56 2.69 -5.88
CA VAL A 94 20.93 2.37 -6.31
C VAL A 94 21.35 0.97 -5.84
N SER A 95 20.99 0.57 -4.63
CA SER A 95 21.32 -0.77 -4.12
C SER A 95 20.64 -1.90 -4.89
N VAL A 96 19.45 -1.66 -5.46
CA VAL A 96 18.71 -2.64 -6.26
C VAL A 96 19.10 -2.59 -7.74
N ALA A 97 19.18 -1.39 -8.34
CA ALA A 97 19.41 -1.20 -9.77
C ALA A 97 20.91 -1.13 -10.16
N GLY A 98 21.80 -1.03 -9.17
CA GLY A 98 23.23 -0.82 -9.34
C GLY A 98 23.60 0.65 -9.64
N GLU A 99 24.85 1.02 -9.36
CA GLU A 99 25.35 2.41 -9.49
C GLU A 99 25.13 3.02 -10.88
N LYS A 100 25.28 2.21 -11.93
CA LYS A 100 25.12 2.67 -13.31
C LYS A 100 23.68 3.05 -13.65
N ASN A 101 22.68 2.36 -13.08
CA ASN A 101 21.28 2.54 -13.46
C ASN A 101 20.43 3.22 -12.38
N GLY A 102 20.91 3.32 -11.13
CA GLY A 102 20.13 3.86 -10.02
C GLY A 102 19.52 5.23 -10.31
N ARG A 103 20.31 6.16 -10.88
CA ARG A 103 19.83 7.49 -11.26
C ARG A 103 18.77 7.49 -12.37
N ARG A 104 18.80 6.49 -13.26
CA ARG A 104 17.83 6.36 -14.36
C ARG A 104 16.47 5.86 -13.87
N PHE A 105 16.46 4.97 -12.89
CA PHE A 105 15.25 4.36 -12.34
C PHE A 105 14.66 5.11 -11.14
N PHE A 106 15.41 6.03 -10.53
CA PHE A 106 14.94 6.80 -9.39
C PHE A 106 13.57 7.50 -9.55
N PRO A 107 13.22 8.11 -10.70
CA PRO A 107 11.93 8.81 -10.84
C PRO A 107 10.76 7.91 -11.24
N VAL A 108 10.97 6.60 -11.40
CA VAL A 108 9.97 5.61 -11.85
C VAL A 108 9.42 4.85 -10.64
#